data_AF-A0A0C1ZLV0-F1
#
_entry.id   AF-A0A0C1ZLV0-F1
#
_cell.length_a   1.000
_cell.length_b   1.000
_cell.length_c   1.000
_cell.angle_alpha   90.00
_cell.angle_beta   90.00
_cell.angle_gamma   90.00
#
_symmetry.space_group_name_H-M   'P 1'
#
loop_
_entity.id
_entity.type
_entity.pdbx_description
1 polymer ?
#
loop_
_entity_poly.entity_id
_entity_poly.type
_entity_poly.pdbx_seq_one_letter_code
_entity_poly.pdbx_strand_id
1 'polypeptide(L)'
;MQQLGLRGVFRVPEPDAKVEGWHVSPLIDLAAYSLSWVWVLVPLLLLGPARADYLFWYLLTIGLTDLHRHFGLPYVYLDSQVRARYPARFWLFPAVLLLAWAASPYLAHSELVLSPVGACALAGLVVLLVQILRRDGGEAGVPVGELTTVLGGALSAALLLDVCTRSLRIDFDGAWWWFGAALFASTWFDSQRIRRSAQAPATPPTEQAIASLGGPRFAASMLILALMGLALVIRPWLERHQVQPGVPIDQLIAIVGVLAALWNFWHVYMQKYGIMRLYNAKARGLAQDQQEVPGWIDRALVLCWLPLYFAYLGPLYREIAVDYFDDAAAVLPGFIDLLEQAMPVSLPVTIAFVVVIHVLWLRAEFRVNRLRSAPRLLMAGGTTGLALCFFVFDPVKVYLAFAFSHALEYCVFVWAYQRKRYQSALAHGPVLGHMLRRPLWFYLGMILAFGVALLLLKYWGRWIMPDADRPELFGYRTAYWLGFWGVYQSLVHFYFDGFLWKMRLPSVRANI
;
A
#
# COMPACT_ATOMS: atom_id res chain seq x y z
N MET A 1 -24.60 27.44 -12.39
CA MET A 1 -25.27 26.38 -11.63
C MET A 1 -26.76 26.49 -11.89
N GLN A 2 -27.30 25.72 -12.85
CA GLN A 2 -28.76 25.53 -12.92
C GLN A 2 -29.22 24.97 -11.57
N GLN A 3 -30.37 25.42 -11.06
CA GLN A 3 -30.94 24.97 -9.79
C GLN A 3 -31.21 23.47 -9.85
N LEU A 4 -30.22 22.66 -9.47
CA LEU A 4 -30.42 21.27 -9.12
C LEU A 4 -31.31 21.28 -7.87
N GLY A 5 -32.60 21.06 -8.04
CA GLY A 5 -33.50 20.84 -6.89
C GLY A 5 -32.94 19.73 -5.99
N LEU A 6 -33.30 19.71 -4.70
CA LEU A 6 -32.77 18.78 -3.70
C LEU A 6 -32.71 17.31 -4.19
N ARG A 7 -33.72 16.86 -4.96
CA ARG A 7 -33.74 15.51 -5.56
C ARG A 7 -32.57 15.23 -6.52
N GLY A 8 -32.10 16.24 -7.25
CA GLY A 8 -30.94 16.13 -8.14
C GLY A 8 -29.61 15.98 -7.40
N VAL A 9 -29.52 16.49 -6.17
CA VAL A 9 -28.31 16.38 -5.32
C VAL A 9 -28.15 14.97 -4.76
N PHE A 10 -29.26 14.28 -4.45
CA PHE A 10 -29.24 12.91 -3.91
C PHE A 10 -29.27 11.82 -4.99
N ARG A 11 -29.52 12.18 -6.27
CA ARG A 11 -29.58 11.19 -7.34
C ARG A 11 -28.17 10.75 -7.71
N VAL A 12 -27.92 9.45 -7.59
CA VAL A 12 -26.74 8.81 -8.20
C VAL A 12 -26.90 8.86 -9.73
N PRO A 13 -26.04 9.56 -10.48
CA PRO A 13 -26.15 9.63 -11.94
C PRO A 13 -25.97 8.24 -12.57
N GLU A 14 -26.47 8.02 -13.79
CA GLU A 14 -26.14 6.80 -14.54
C GLU A 14 -24.61 6.70 -14.76
N PRO A 15 -24.02 5.51 -14.90
CA PRO A 15 -22.56 5.38 -14.91
C PRO A 15 -21.90 6.07 -16.12
N ASP A 16 -22.62 6.20 -17.23
CA ASP A 16 -22.20 6.93 -18.43
C ASP A 16 -22.49 8.44 -18.38
N ALA A 17 -23.23 8.91 -17.37
CA ALA A 17 -23.56 10.32 -17.25
C ALA A 17 -22.30 11.15 -16.96
N LYS A 18 -22.04 12.16 -17.79
CA LYS A 18 -20.97 13.13 -17.52
C LYS A 18 -21.38 14.02 -16.35
N VAL A 19 -20.54 14.04 -15.32
CA VAL A 19 -20.71 14.93 -14.17
C VAL A 19 -19.60 15.97 -14.21
N GLU A 20 -20.00 17.23 -14.36
CA GLU A 20 -19.07 18.35 -14.55
C GLU A 20 -18.22 18.59 -13.30
N GLY A 21 -16.89 18.50 -13.42
CA GLY A 21 -15.95 18.78 -12.34
C GLY A 21 -15.84 17.69 -11.25
N TRP A 22 -16.89 16.90 -11.06
CA TRP A 22 -16.96 15.85 -10.02
C TRP A 22 -16.65 14.45 -10.59
N HIS A 23 -16.32 13.52 -9.70
CA HIS A 23 -16.15 12.11 -10.02
C HIS A 23 -17.51 11.42 -10.17
N VAL A 24 -18.31 11.38 -9.09
CA VAL A 24 -19.61 10.70 -9.11
C VAL A 24 -20.75 11.70 -9.00
N SER A 25 -20.75 12.55 -7.97
CA SER A 25 -21.73 13.62 -7.79
C SER A 25 -21.23 14.57 -6.69
N PRO A 26 -21.69 15.83 -6.63
CA PRO A 26 -21.28 16.74 -5.58
C PRO A 26 -21.45 16.17 -4.16
N LEU A 27 -22.58 15.51 -3.89
CA LEU A 27 -22.87 14.98 -2.56
C LEU A 27 -22.02 13.77 -2.22
N ILE A 28 -21.92 12.79 -3.12
CA ILE A 28 -21.11 11.58 -2.89
C ILE A 28 -19.65 11.98 -2.73
N ASP A 29 -19.15 12.85 -3.58
CA ASP A 29 -17.75 13.25 -3.55
C ASP A 29 -17.41 14.06 -2.29
N LEU A 30 -18.31 14.94 -1.86
CA LEU A 30 -18.17 15.67 -0.60
C LEU A 30 -18.18 14.71 0.58
N ALA A 31 -19.16 13.80 0.65
CA ALA A 31 -19.37 12.90 1.77
C ALA A 31 -18.33 11.78 1.84
N ALA A 32 -17.82 11.29 0.71
CA ALA A 32 -16.90 10.16 0.64
C ALA A 32 -15.43 10.59 0.50
N TYR A 33 -15.13 11.65 -0.27
CA TYR A 33 -13.75 12.06 -0.51
C TYR A 33 -13.28 13.21 0.38
N SER A 34 -14.10 14.26 0.55
CA SER A 34 -13.63 15.48 1.23
C SER A 34 -13.87 15.45 2.74
N LEU A 35 -15.06 15.00 3.16
CA LEU A 35 -15.55 15.08 4.54
C LEU A 35 -15.91 13.71 5.13
N SER A 36 -15.40 12.61 4.57
CA SER A 36 -15.71 11.26 5.04
C SER A 36 -15.33 11.01 6.51
N TRP A 37 -14.29 11.69 6.99
CA TRP A 37 -13.86 11.64 8.37
C TRP A 37 -14.84 12.30 9.35
N VAL A 38 -15.66 13.27 8.91
CA VAL A 38 -16.59 14.01 9.79
C VAL A 38 -17.65 13.07 10.38
N TRP A 39 -18.13 12.12 9.58
CA TRP A 39 -19.14 11.12 9.99
C TRP A 39 -18.69 10.25 11.16
N VAL A 40 -17.37 10.08 11.34
CA VAL A 40 -16.79 9.28 12.41
C VAL A 40 -16.28 10.17 13.53
N LEU A 41 -15.55 11.24 13.19
CA LEU A 41 -14.92 12.09 14.20
C LEU A 41 -15.95 12.80 15.06
N VAL A 42 -16.99 13.40 14.47
CA VAL A 42 -17.97 14.18 15.26
C VAL A 42 -18.67 13.29 16.30
N PRO A 43 -19.21 12.11 15.96
CA PRO A 43 -19.72 11.19 16.98
C PRO A 43 -18.68 10.77 18.01
N LEU A 44 -17.43 10.46 17.60
CA LEU A 44 -16.36 10.08 18.52
C LEU A 44 -16.02 11.17 19.54
N LEU A 45 -16.08 12.45 19.15
CA LEU A 45 -15.82 13.58 20.05
C LEU A 45 -16.90 13.74 21.13
N LEU A 46 -18.12 13.24 20.89
CA LEU A 46 -19.22 13.26 21.86
C LEU A 46 -19.16 12.07 22.84
N LEU A 47 -18.31 11.07 22.58
CA LEU A 47 -18.12 9.90 23.43
C LEU A 47 -16.97 10.13 24.42
N GLY A 48 -16.98 9.38 25.53
CA GLY A 48 -15.94 9.47 26.55
C GLY A 48 -14.54 9.08 26.04
N PRO A 49 -13.51 9.29 26.87
CA PRO A 49 -12.12 9.01 26.50
C PRO A 49 -11.79 7.52 26.55
N ALA A 50 -12.56 6.69 27.26
CA ALA A 50 -12.27 5.29 27.39
C ALA A 50 -12.60 4.56 26.08
N ARG A 51 -11.74 3.62 25.66
CA ARG A 51 -11.95 2.84 24.42
C ARG A 51 -13.31 2.12 24.40
N ALA A 52 -13.79 1.68 25.57
CA ALA A 52 -15.10 1.05 25.71
C ALA A 52 -16.25 1.96 25.22
N ASP A 53 -16.13 3.28 25.44
CA ASP A 53 -17.15 4.27 25.07
C ASP A 53 -17.36 4.36 23.55
N TYR A 54 -16.32 4.04 22.77
CA TYR A 54 -16.33 4.10 21.31
C TYR A 54 -15.97 2.78 20.62
N LEU A 55 -16.12 1.65 21.33
CA LEU A 55 -15.78 0.32 20.80
C LEU A 55 -16.51 0.00 19.49
N PHE A 56 -17.79 0.39 19.36
CA PHE A 56 -18.55 0.22 18.12
C PHE A 56 -17.87 0.90 16.93
N TRP A 57 -17.52 2.19 17.06
CA TRP A 57 -16.87 2.96 16.00
C TRP A 57 -15.47 2.43 15.68
N TYR A 58 -14.75 1.97 16.69
CA TYR A 58 -13.47 1.30 16.52
C TYR A 58 -13.62 0.03 15.67
N LEU A 59 -14.55 -0.87 16.02
CA LEU A 59 -14.79 -2.12 15.28
C LEU A 59 -15.31 -1.84 13.87
N LEU A 60 -16.23 -0.89 13.69
CA LEU A 60 -16.74 -0.48 12.39
C LEU A 60 -15.61 0.02 11.47
N THR A 61 -14.74 0.87 12.00
CA THR A 61 -13.62 1.47 11.24
C THR A 61 -12.62 0.39 10.80
N ILE A 62 -12.28 -0.54 11.70
CA ILE A 62 -11.35 -1.62 11.36
C ILE A 62 -11.97 -2.61 10.39
N GLY A 63 -13.25 -2.99 10.56
CA GLY A 63 -13.94 -3.84 9.62
C GLY A 63 -14.02 -3.23 8.22
N LEU A 64 -14.29 -1.92 8.13
CA LEU A 64 -14.25 -1.19 6.86
C LEU A 64 -12.82 -1.15 6.29
N THR A 65 -11.82 -0.93 7.12
CA THR A 65 -10.41 -0.91 6.69
C THR A 65 -9.99 -2.27 6.15
N ASP A 66 -10.33 -3.36 6.84
CA ASP A 66 -10.04 -4.73 6.39
C ASP A 66 -10.77 -5.03 5.08
N LEU A 67 -12.06 -4.68 4.97
CA LEU A 67 -12.82 -4.79 3.72
C LEU A 67 -12.13 -4.05 2.56
N HIS A 68 -11.71 -2.81 2.79
CA HIS A 68 -11.08 -1.95 1.78
C HIS A 68 -9.86 -2.63 1.15
N ARG A 69 -9.00 -3.24 1.96
CA ARG A 69 -7.76 -3.85 1.47
C ARG A 69 -8.04 -5.07 0.56
N HIS A 70 -9.22 -5.69 0.69
CA HIS A 70 -9.64 -6.85 -0.11
C HIS A 70 -10.52 -6.47 -1.30
N PHE A 71 -10.97 -5.22 -1.38
CA PHE A 71 -11.96 -4.78 -2.37
C PHE A 71 -11.44 -4.80 -3.82
N GLY A 72 -10.11 -4.72 -4.00
CA GLY A 72 -9.45 -4.88 -5.29
C GLY A 72 -9.27 -6.35 -5.74
N LEU A 73 -9.34 -7.34 -4.83
CA LEU A 73 -9.08 -8.74 -5.15
C LEU A 73 -10.09 -9.31 -6.17
N PRO A 74 -11.41 -9.05 -6.05
CA PRO A 74 -12.37 -9.48 -7.06
C PRO A 74 -12.03 -8.95 -8.46
N TYR A 75 -11.57 -7.71 -8.58
CA TYR A 75 -11.16 -7.15 -9.87
C TYR A 75 -9.97 -7.89 -10.47
N VAL A 76 -8.98 -8.21 -9.65
CA VAL A 76 -7.79 -8.96 -10.09
C VAL A 76 -8.12 -10.40 -10.46
N TYR A 77 -8.88 -11.11 -9.64
CA TYR A 77 -9.02 -12.57 -9.77
C TYR A 77 -10.30 -13.03 -10.45
N LEU A 78 -11.34 -12.20 -10.51
CA LEU A 78 -12.62 -12.52 -11.16
C LEU A 78 -12.80 -11.84 -12.53
N ASP A 79 -11.83 -11.01 -12.96
CA ASP A 79 -11.69 -10.55 -14.35
C ASP A 79 -10.46 -11.21 -14.99
N SER A 80 -10.69 -12.20 -15.85
CA SER A 80 -9.63 -13.01 -16.48
C SER A 80 -8.68 -12.17 -17.35
N GLN A 81 -9.17 -11.09 -17.96
CA GLN A 81 -8.34 -10.18 -18.77
C GLN A 81 -7.36 -9.40 -17.89
N VAL A 82 -7.82 -8.94 -16.72
CA VAL A 82 -6.96 -8.25 -15.74
C VAL A 82 -5.90 -9.22 -15.25
N ARG A 83 -6.32 -10.40 -14.79
CA ARG A 83 -5.42 -11.44 -14.28
C ARG A 83 -4.33 -11.84 -15.27
N ALA A 84 -4.69 -12.00 -16.54
CA ALA A 84 -3.76 -12.40 -17.59
C ALA A 84 -2.73 -11.31 -17.94
N ARG A 85 -3.00 -10.05 -17.58
CA ARG A 85 -2.17 -8.90 -17.96
C ARG A 85 -0.82 -8.86 -17.25
N TYR A 86 -0.79 -9.27 -15.97
CA TYR A 86 0.39 -9.24 -15.10
C TYR A 86 0.42 -10.49 -14.21
N PRO A 87 0.68 -11.67 -14.79
CA PRO A 87 0.54 -12.91 -14.05
C PRO A 87 1.57 -13.06 -12.93
N ALA A 88 2.81 -12.58 -13.07
CA ALA A 88 3.76 -12.60 -11.97
C ALA A 88 3.36 -11.63 -10.85
N ARG A 89 2.84 -10.44 -11.18
CA ARG A 89 2.38 -9.47 -10.17
C ARG A 89 1.20 -9.99 -9.38
N PHE A 90 0.27 -10.69 -10.03
CA PHE A 90 -0.94 -11.18 -9.39
C PHE A 90 -0.80 -12.56 -8.76
N TRP A 91 0.21 -13.36 -9.11
CA TRP A 91 0.39 -14.68 -8.51
C TRP A 91 1.66 -14.79 -7.68
N LEU A 92 2.81 -14.41 -8.23
CA LEU A 92 4.09 -14.61 -7.55
C LEU A 92 4.21 -13.74 -6.31
N PHE A 93 3.92 -12.44 -6.40
CA PHE A 93 4.06 -11.53 -5.26
C PHE A 93 3.10 -11.89 -4.10
N PRO A 94 1.78 -12.08 -4.32
CA PRO A 94 0.89 -12.55 -3.26
C PRO A 94 1.27 -13.91 -2.70
N ALA A 95 1.76 -14.85 -3.52
CA ALA A 95 2.21 -16.16 -3.03
C ALA A 95 3.44 -16.02 -2.12
N VAL A 96 4.43 -15.19 -2.49
CA VAL A 96 5.59 -14.92 -1.64
C VAL A 96 5.16 -14.29 -0.32
N LEU A 97 4.23 -13.32 -0.34
CA LEU A 97 3.73 -12.70 0.89
C LEU A 97 2.87 -13.65 1.74
N LEU A 98 2.12 -14.57 1.12
CA LEU A 98 1.37 -15.61 1.81
C LEU A 98 2.30 -16.62 2.49
N LEU A 99 3.39 -17.02 1.82
CA LEU A 99 4.42 -17.88 2.41
C LEU A 99 5.14 -17.18 3.55
N ALA A 100 5.47 -15.90 3.38
CA ALA A 100 6.07 -15.09 4.44
C ALA A 100 5.14 -15.03 5.65
N TRP A 101 3.85 -14.73 5.45
CA TRP A 101 2.82 -14.75 6.48
C TRP A 101 2.71 -16.10 7.20
N ALA A 102 2.67 -17.20 6.45
CA ALA A 102 2.56 -18.54 7.00
C ALA A 102 3.76 -18.91 7.89
N ALA A 103 4.95 -18.40 7.54
CA ALA A 103 6.17 -18.61 8.29
C ALA A 103 6.34 -17.66 9.50
N SER A 104 5.69 -16.49 9.49
CA SER A 104 5.99 -15.42 10.47
C SER A 104 5.85 -15.81 11.93
N PRO A 105 4.80 -16.53 12.38
CA PRO A 105 4.70 -16.88 13.80
C PRO A 105 5.86 -17.73 14.29
N TYR A 106 6.33 -18.66 13.45
CA TYR A 106 7.47 -19.52 13.77
C TYR A 106 8.78 -18.75 13.72
N LEU A 107 8.97 -17.91 12.69
CA LEU A 107 10.17 -17.09 12.52
C LEU A 107 10.31 -16.05 13.65
N ALA A 108 9.21 -15.43 14.09
CA ALA A 108 9.20 -14.45 15.16
C ALA A 108 9.53 -15.03 16.55
N HIS A 109 9.33 -16.34 16.74
CA HIS A 109 9.72 -17.06 17.97
C HIS A 109 10.99 -17.88 17.80
N SER A 110 11.66 -17.78 16.64
CA SER A 110 12.88 -18.53 16.39
C SER A 110 14.09 -17.78 16.93
N GLU A 111 15.07 -18.52 17.43
CA GLU A 111 16.39 -17.98 17.78
C GLU A 111 17.28 -17.81 16.53
N LEU A 112 16.68 -17.77 15.33
CA LEU A 112 17.42 -17.63 14.09
C LEU A 112 18.00 -16.22 14.01
N VAL A 113 19.30 -16.18 13.74
CA VAL A 113 20.05 -14.95 13.51
C VAL A 113 20.51 -14.94 12.06
N LEU A 114 20.18 -13.86 11.35
CA LEU A 114 20.58 -13.67 9.97
C LEU A 114 21.98 -13.07 9.91
N SER A 115 22.96 -13.82 9.38
CA SER A 115 24.32 -13.31 9.18
C SER A 115 24.33 -12.08 8.25
N PRO A 116 25.34 -11.20 8.29
CA PRO A 116 25.49 -10.10 7.33
C PRO A 116 25.43 -10.58 5.87
N VAL A 117 26.03 -11.74 5.58
CA VAL A 117 25.97 -12.37 4.26
C VAL A 117 24.54 -12.83 3.95
N GLY A 118 23.87 -13.47 4.92
CA GLY A 118 22.46 -13.84 4.83
C GLY A 118 21.53 -12.65 4.57
N ALA A 119 21.76 -11.52 5.24
CA ALA A 119 21.01 -10.29 5.05
C ALA A 119 21.19 -9.73 3.63
N CYS A 120 22.43 -9.73 3.12
CA CYS A 120 22.70 -9.30 1.76
C CYS A 120 22.13 -10.29 0.72
N ALA A 121 22.12 -11.59 1.00
CA ALA A 121 21.52 -12.61 0.14
C ALA A 121 19.99 -12.43 0.05
N LEU A 122 19.33 -12.19 1.19
CA LEU A 122 17.91 -11.85 1.25
C LEU A 122 17.61 -10.58 0.45
N ALA A 123 18.43 -9.53 0.60
CA ALA A 123 18.31 -8.32 -0.21
C ALA A 123 18.47 -8.62 -1.72
N GLY A 124 19.38 -9.52 -2.09
CA GLY A 124 19.53 -10.01 -3.47
C GLY A 124 18.27 -10.70 -4.01
N LEU A 125 17.62 -11.54 -3.20
CA LEU A 125 16.34 -12.17 -3.55
C LEU A 125 15.21 -11.14 -3.71
N VAL A 126 15.18 -10.10 -2.87
CA VAL A 126 14.24 -8.98 -3.00
C VAL A 126 14.49 -8.21 -4.31
N VAL A 127 15.76 -7.95 -4.67
CA VAL A 127 16.11 -7.31 -5.94
C VAL A 127 15.66 -8.15 -7.14
N LEU A 128 15.84 -9.46 -7.09
CA LEU A 128 15.35 -10.40 -8.10
C LEU A 128 13.81 -10.35 -8.21
N LEU A 129 13.10 -10.39 -7.07
CA LEU A 129 11.64 -10.27 -7.05
C LEU A 129 11.18 -8.96 -7.70
N VAL A 130 11.78 -7.83 -7.32
CA VAL A 130 11.48 -6.52 -7.92
C VAL A 130 11.77 -6.51 -9.43
N GLN A 131 12.86 -7.15 -9.88
CA GLN A 131 13.17 -7.27 -11.30
C GLN A 131 12.07 -8.02 -12.06
N ILE A 132 11.63 -9.19 -11.55
CA ILE A 132 10.55 -9.99 -12.15
C ILE A 132 9.28 -9.15 -12.22
N LEU A 133 8.89 -8.54 -11.11
CA LEU A 133 7.67 -7.74 -11.00
C LEU A 133 7.68 -6.51 -11.92
N ARG A 134 8.80 -5.79 -12.03
CA ARG A 134 8.92 -4.64 -12.94
C ARG A 134 8.83 -5.04 -14.41
N ARG A 135 9.19 -6.28 -14.74
CA ARG A 135 9.24 -6.82 -16.11
C ARG A 135 8.04 -7.64 -16.49
N ASP A 136 7.09 -7.79 -15.58
CA ASP A 136 5.87 -8.53 -15.86
C ASP A 136 4.95 -7.78 -16.83
N GLY A 137 4.33 -8.53 -17.74
CA GLY A 137 3.49 -8.05 -18.82
C GLY A 137 4.22 -7.69 -20.12
N GLY A 138 3.46 -7.61 -21.21
CA GLY A 138 3.96 -7.32 -22.56
C GLY A 138 4.58 -8.54 -23.26
N GLU A 139 4.81 -8.43 -24.57
CA GLU A 139 5.31 -9.54 -25.42
C GLU A 139 6.71 -10.04 -25.03
N ALA A 140 7.52 -9.18 -24.41
CA ALA A 140 8.85 -9.53 -23.92
C ALA A 140 8.86 -10.05 -22.47
N GLY A 141 7.69 -10.17 -21.83
CA GLY A 141 7.55 -10.72 -20.49
C GLY A 141 7.97 -12.19 -20.42
N VAL A 142 8.47 -12.62 -19.27
CA VAL A 142 8.82 -14.03 -19.05
C VAL A 142 7.55 -14.81 -18.71
N PRO A 143 7.18 -15.87 -19.46
CA PRO A 143 6.03 -16.70 -19.12
C PRO A 143 6.15 -17.28 -17.72
N VAL A 144 5.02 -17.42 -17.02
CA VAL A 144 4.98 -17.95 -15.65
C VAL A 144 5.65 -19.32 -15.55
N GLY A 145 5.41 -20.22 -16.52
CA GLY A 145 6.03 -21.55 -16.51
C GLY A 145 7.56 -21.51 -16.60
N GLU A 146 8.13 -20.52 -17.28
CA GLU A 146 9.58 -20.32 -17.31
C GLU A 146 10.08 -19.70 -16.00
N LEU A 147 9.34 -18.71 -15.45
CA LEU A 147 9.65 -18.13 -14.13
C LEU A 147 9.69 -19.22 -13.05
N THR A 148 8.69 -20.09 -12.99
CA THR A 148 8.62 -21.19 -12.01
C THR A 148 9.74 -22.19 -12.19
N THR A 149 10.10 -22.53 -13.43
CA THR A 149 11.19 -23.47 -13.73
C THR A 149 12.54 -22.91 -13.31
N VAL A 150 12.85 -21.67 -13.70
CA VAL A 150 14.15 -21.04 -13.41
C VAL A 150 14.30 -20.73 -11.92
N LEU A 151 13.28 -20.13 -11.29
CA LEU A 151 13.31 -19.84 -9.85
C LEU A 151 13.29 -21.13 -9.03
N GLY A 152 12.40 -22.06 -9.35
CA GLY A 152 12.30 -23.35 -8.67
C GLY A 152 13.62 -24.11 -8.75
N GLY A 153 14.21 -24.20 -9.94
CA GLY A 153 15.51 -24.85 -10.14
C GLY A 153 16.65 -24.17 -9.38
N ALA A 154 16.77 -22.84 -9.50
CA ALA A 154 17.85 -22.09 -8.85
C ALA A 154 17.76 -22.13 -7.32
N LEU A 155 16.56 -21.93 -6.75
CA LEU A 155 16.35 -21.95 -5.30
C LEU A 155 16.46 -23.37 -4.72
N SER A 156 16.00 -24.39 -5.46
CA SER A 156 16.18 -25.80 -5.03
C SER A 156 17.65 -26.18 -5.03
N ALA A 157 18.43 -25.77 -6.05
CA ALA A 157 19.86 -25.98 -6.08
C ALA A 157 20.56 -25.26 -4.92
N ALA A 158 20.20 -24.01 -4.63
CA ALA A 158 20.75 -23.29 -3.48
C ALA A 158 20.45 -23.98 -2.15
N LEU A 159 19.21 -24.42 -1.94
CA LEU A 159 18.82 -25.14 -0.74
C LEU A 159 19.59 -26.47 -0.59
N LEU A 160 19.68 -27.27 -1.65
CA LEU A 160 20.44 -28.52 -1.64
C LEU A 160 21.91 -28.28 -1.30
N LEU A 161 22.52 -27.27 -1.92
CA LEU A 161 23.91 -26.93 -1.66
C LEU A 161 24.12 -26.43 -0.22
N ASP A 162 23.22 -25.60 0.31
CA ASP A 162 23.27 -25.15 1.72
C ASP A 162 23.17 -26.35 2.68
N VAL A 163 22.19 -27.23 2.49
CA VAL A 163 22.03 -28.46 3.28
C VAL A 163 23.26 -29.35 3.18
N CYS A 164 23.83 -29.55 1.99
CA CYS A 164 25.07 -30.31 1.80
C CYS A 164 26.25 -29.66 2.52
N THR A 165 26.46 -28.34 2.41
CA THR A 165 27.55 -27.65 3.10
C THR A 165 27.46 -27.78 4.62
N ARG A 166 26.26 -27.68 5.19
CA ARG A 166 26.02 -27.88 6.63
C ARG A 166 26.26 -29.34 7.05
N SER A 167 25.74 -30.29 6.27
CA SER A 167 25.86 -31.73 6.56
C SER A 167 27.32 -32.21 6.50
N LEU A 168 28.10 -31.66 5.58
CA LEU A 168 29.52 -31.94 5.43
C LEU A 168 30.42 -31.11 6.37
N ARG A 169 29.83 -30.26 7.21
CA ARG A 169 30.54 -29.35 8.14
C ARG A 169 31.62 -28.52 7.44
N ILE A 170 31.36 -28.10 6.21
CA ILE A 170 32.24 -27.21 5.47
C ILE A 170 32.11 -25.82 6.08
N ASP A 171 33.22 -25.17 6.41
CA ASP A 171 33.25 -23.78 6.88
C ASP A 171 32.95 -22.81 5.72
N PHE A 172 31.69 -22.81 5.29
CA PHE A 172 31.16 -22.01 4.20
C PHE A 172 29.78 -21.50 4.57
N ASP A 173 29.59 -20.19 4.49
CA ASP A 173 28.28 -19.58 4.75
C ASP A 173 27.32 -19.94 3.60
N GLY A 174 26.32 -20.77 3.89
CA GLY A 174 25.32 -21.21 2.92
C GLY A 174 24.57 -20.07 2.22
N ALA A 175 24.57 -18.85 2.78
CA ALA A 175 24.02 -17.65 2.15
C ALA A 175 24.61 -17.35 0.75
N TRP A 176 25.85 -17.77 0.47
CA TRP A 176 26.46 -17.61 -0.86
C TRP A 176 25.74 -18.40 -1.95
N TRP A 177 25.14 -19.55 -1.62
CA TRP A 177 24.37 -20.33 -2.59
C TRP A 177 23.09 -19.60 -3.01
N TRP A 178 22.45 -18.92 -2.06
CA TRP A 178 21.28 -18.08 -2.32
C TRP A 178 21.62 -16.87 -3.19
N PHE A 179 22.79 -16.26 -3.01
CA PHE A 179 23.32 -15.24 -3.92
C PHE A 179 23.53 -15.76 -5.33
N GLY A 180 24.18 -16.91 -5.47
CA GLY A 180 24.43 -17.54 -6.76
C GLY A 180 23.13 -17.82 -7.51
N ALA A 181 22.12 -18.34 -6.82
CA ALA A 181 20.79 -18.55 -7.38
C ALA A 181 20.11 -17.24 -7.79
N ALA A 182 20.16 -16.21 -6.94
CA ALA A 182 19.56 -14.92 -7.24
C ALA A 182 20.20 -14.25 -8.47
N LEU A 183 21.54 -14.27 -8.53
CA LEU A 183 22.31 -13.72 -9.64
C LEU A 183 22.03 -14.48 -10.93
N PHE A 184 22.10 -15.82 -10.91
CA PHE A 184 21.82 -16.67 -12.07
C PHE A 184 20.43 -16.38 -12.64
N ALA A 185 19.39 -16.44 -11.80
CA ALA A 185 18.02 -16.18 -12.24
C ALA A 185 17.86 -14.75 -12.78
N SER A 186 18.48 -13.77 -12.12
CA SER A 186 18.43 -12.37 -12.56
C SER A 186 19.05 -12.17 -13.95
N THR A 187 20.24 -12.72 -14.17
CA THR A 187 20.97 -12.64 -15.44
C THR A 187 20.24 -13.42 -16.54
N TRP A 188 19.65 -14.58 -16.21
CA TRP A 188 18.82 -15.35 -17.13
C TRP A 188 17.63 -14.52 -17.63
N PHE A 189 16.86 -13.91 -16.73
CA PHE A 189 15.69 -13.12 -17.11
C PHE A 189 16.04 -11.88 -17.94
N ASP A 190 17.17 -11.22 -17.66
CA ASP A 190 17.69 -10.16 -18.54
C ASP A 190 18.01 -10.67 -19.95
N SER A 191 18.72 -11.79 -20.03
CA SER A 191 19.15 -12.38 -21.30
C SER A 191 17.96 -12.81 -22.16
N GLN A 192 16.96 -13.47 -21.56
CA GLN A 192 15.75 -13.90 -22.27
C GLN A 192 14.92 -12.72 -22.75
N ARG A 193 14.80 -11.68 -21.93
CA ARG A 193 14.12 -10.45 -22.34
C ARG A 193 14.80 -9.80 -23.53
N ILE A 194 16.14 -9.71 -23.54
CA ILE A 194 16.89 -9.13 -24.66
C ILE A 194 16.63 -9.93 -25.94
N ARG A 195 16.67 -11.27 -25.86
CA ARG A 195 16.39 -12.16 -26.99
C ARG A 195 14.97 -11.96 -27.52
N ARG A 196 13.97 -11.93 -26.63
CA ARG A 196 12.56 -11.70 -27.01
C ARG A 196 12.32 -10.32 -27.58
N SER A 197 12.89 -9.28 -26.98
CA SER A 197 12.79 -7.91 -27.50
C SER A 197 13.42 -7.76 -28.90
N ALA A 198 14.44 -8.53 -29.22
CA ALA A 198 15.05 -8.54 -30.55
C ALA A 198 14.18 -9.28 -31.60
N GLN A 199 13.32 -10.20 -31.16
CA GLN A 199 12.43 -10.99 -32.01
C GLN A 199 11.01 -10.39 -32.12
N ALA A 200 10.63 -9.53 -31.17
CA ALA A 200 9.31 -8.92 -31.14
C ALA A 200 9.12 -7.98 -32.35
N PRO A 201 7.98 -8.08 -33.07
CA PRO A 201 7.69 -7.18 -34.17
C PRO A 201 7.63 -5.73 -33.67
N ALA A 202 7.93 -4.79 -34.56
CA ALA A 202 7.84 -3.36 -34.29
C ALA A 202 6.37 -2.92 -34.19
N THR A 203 5.68 -3.32 -33.12
CA THR A 203 4.34 -2.82 -32.80
C THR A 203 4.43 -1.54 -31.96
N PRO A 204 3.51 -0.59 -32.14
CA PRO A 204 3.43 0.59 -31.30
C PRO A 204 3.32 0.16 -29.82
N PRO A 205 3.95 0.90 -28.90
CA PRO A 205 4.01 0.51 -27.50
C PRO A 205 2.60 0.37 -26.92
N THR A 206 2.24 -0.84 -26.54
CA THR A 206 0.99 -1.13 -25.85
C THR A 206 0.98 -0.46 -24.46
N GLU A 207 -0.19 -0.34 -23.85
CA GLU A 207 -0.33 0.14 -22.46
C GLU A 207 0.53 -0.70 -21.47
N GLN A 208 0.83 -1.95 -21.81
CA GLN A 208 1.79 -2.80 -21.10
C GLN A 208 3.25 -2.32 -21.30
N ALA A 209 3.64 -1.92 -22.51
CA ALA A 209 4.99 -1.38 -22.78
C ALA A 209 5.29 -0.10 -21.97
N ILE A 210 4.29 0.76 -21.75
CA ILE A 210 4.39 1.95 -20.88
C ILE A 210 4.56 1.55 -19.41
N ALA A 211 3.94 0.44 -18.98
CA ALA A 211 4.03 -0.07 -17.61
C ALA A 211 5.34 -0.84 -17.33
N SER A 212 5.99 -1.38 -18.37
CA SER A 212 7.21 -2.20 -18.31
C SER A 212 8.47 -1.49 -18.82
N LEU A 213 8.43 -0.15 -18.99
CA LEU A 213 9.51 0.69 -19.52
C LEU A 213 10.87 0.25 -18.95
N GLY A 214 11.72 -0.22 -19.87
CA GLY A 214 12.96 -0.93 -19.60
C GLY A 214 13.92 -0.09 -18.79
N GLY A 215 14.13 -0.49 -17.53
CA GLY A 215 15.33 -0.09 -16.80
C GLY A 215 16.59 -0.61 -17.50
N PRO A 216 17.77 -0.15 -17.08
CA PRO A 216 19.04 -0.56 -17.68
C PRO A 216 19.15 -2.09 -17.72
N ARG A 217 19.71 -2.61 -18.82
CA ARG A 217 20.02 -4.04 -18.98
C ARG A 217 20.89 -4.49 -17.82
N PHE A 218 20.59 -5.65 -17.25
CA PHE A 218 21.35 -6.24 -16.15
C PHE A 218 21.48 -5.40 -14.87
N ALA A 219 20.71 -4.31 -14.70
CA ALA A 219 20.80 -3.46 -13.51
C ALA A 219 20.56 -4.23 -12.20
N ALA A 220 19.62 -5.18 -12.22
CA ALA A 220 19.36 -6.03 -11.06
C ALA A 220 20.53 -6.98 -10.77
N SER A 221 21.09 -7.64 -11.79
CA SER A 221 22.26 -8.51 -11.63
C SER A 221 23.48 -7.73 -11.11
N MET A 222 23.71 -6.51 -11.62
CA MET A 222 24.77 -5.62 -11.15
C MET A 222 24.56 -5.21 -9.69
N LEU A 223 23.32 -4.93 -9.28
CA LEU A 223 23.00 -4.63 -7.89
C LEU A 223 23.19 -5.85 -6.98
N ILE A 224 22.81 -7.05 -7.42
CA ILE A 224 23.06 -8.30 -6.69
C ILE A 224 24.58 -8.52 -6.54
N LEU A 225 25.36 -8.33 -7.60
CA LEU A 225 26.83 -8.38 -7.54
C LEU A 225 27.42 -7.34 -6.59
N ALA A 226 26.88 -6.12 -6.58
CA ALA A 226 27.31 -5.07 -5.65
C ALA A 226 27.02 -5.44 -4.19
N LEU A 227 25.85 -6.02 -3.90
CA LEU A 227 25.51 -6.55 -2.57
C LEU A 227 26.43 -7.71 -2.17
N MET A 228 26.79 -8.57 -3.13
CA MET A 228 27.74 -9.66 -2.93
C MET A 228 29.14 -9.12 -2.59
N GLY A 229 29.62 -8.11 -3.33
CA GLY A 229 30.89 -7.43 -3.05
C GLY A 229 30.87 -6.70 -1.69
N LEU A 230 29.75 -6.05 -1.35
CA LEU A 230 29.55 -5.42 -0.05
C LEU A 230 29.65 -6.44 1.09
N ALA A 231 29.02 -7.61 0.95
CA ALA A 231 29.10 -8.69 1.93
C ALA A 231 30.55 -9.18 2.12
N LEU A 232 31.33 -9.31 1.03
CA LEU A 232 32.75 -9.68 1.09
C LEU A 232 33.60 -8.63 1.80
N VAL A 233 33.30 -7.34 1.65
CA VAL A 233 34.05 -6.24 2.28
C VAL A 233 33.66 -6.05 3.75
N ILE A 234 32.36 -6.12 4.05
CA ILE A 234 31.82 -5.88 5.39
C ILE A 234 32.17 -7.01 6.35
N ARG A 235 32.17 -8.27 5.90
CA ARG A 235 32.41 -9.42 6.78
C ARG A 235 33.74 -9.34 7.56
N PRO A 236 34.91 -9.17 6.92
CA PRO A 236 36.18 -9.01 7.64
C PRO A 236 36.24 -7.75 8.50
N TRP A 237 35.46 -6.70 8.17
CA TRP A 237 35.37 -5.50 9.00
C TRP A 237 34.59 -5.78 10.28
N LEU A 238 33.44 -6.45 10.20
CA LEU A 238 32.62 -6.82 11.36
C LEU A 238 33.37 -7.78 12.29
N GLU A 239 34.03 -8.80 11.72
CA GLU A 239 34.84 -9.76 12.47
C GLU A 239 35.97 -9.06 13.25
N ARG A 240 36.65 -8.08 12.63
CA ARG A 240 37.70 -7.29 13.30
C ARG A 240 37.19 -6.41 14.44
N HIS A 241 35.97 -5.90 14.36
CA HIS A 241 35.40 -4.99 15.36
C HIS A 241 34.49 -5.70 16.37
N GLN A 242 34.42 -7.03 16.35
CA GLN A 242 33.59 -7.83 17.26
C GLN A 242 32.12 -7.38 17.30
N VAL A 243 31.62 -6.81 16.18
CA VAL A 243 30.21 -6.43 16.06
C VAL A 243 29.39 -7.72 15.99
N GLN A 244 28.31 -7.80 16.75
CA GLN A 244 27.50 -9.03 16.82
C GLN A 244 27.13 -9.52 15.41
N PRO A 245 27.34 -10.82 15.12
CA PRO A 245 27.46 -11.33 13.75
C PRO A 245 26.12 -11.54 13.03
N GLY A 246 25.04 -10.87 13.44
CA GLY A 246 23.80 -10.94 12.68
C GLY A 246 22.61 -10.22 13.31
N VAL A 247 21.52 -10.21 12.56
CA VAL A 247 20.25 -9.58 12.93
C VAL A 247 19.25 -10.68 13.29
N PRO A 248 18.74 -10.71 14.52
CA PRO A 248 17.66 -11.62 14.91
C PRO A 248 16.45 -11.49 13.95
N ILE A 249 15.85 -12.62 13.58
CA ILE A 249 14.77 -12.63 12.57
C ILE A 249 13.51 -11.89 13.06
N ASP A 250 13.21 -11.95 14.35
CA ASP A 250 12.15 -11.16 15.00
C ASP A 250 12.35 -9.65 14.80
N GLN A 251 13.59 -9.14 14.95
CA GLN A 251 13.91 -7.75 14.67
C GLN A 251 13.72 -7.39 13.19
N LEU A 252 14.10 -8.29 12.28
CA LEU A 252 13.86 -8.09 10.85
C LEU A 252 12.35 -7.99 10.53
N ILE A 253 11.54 -8.87 11.13
CA ILE A 253 10.08 -8.83 10.99
C ILE A 253 9.52 -7.53 11.56
N ALA A 254 10.02 -7.05 12.71
CA ALA A 254 9.64 -5.78 13.29
C ALA A 254 9.98 -4.61 12.36
N ILE A 255 11.17 -4.59 11.75
CA ILE A 255 11.57 -3.61 10.73
C ILE A 255 10.61 -3.62 9.54
N VAL A 256 10.24 -4.80 9.04
CA VAL A 256 9.25 -4.94 7.96
C VAL A 256 7.89 -4.36 8.40
N GLY A 257 7.47 -4.61 9.64
CA GLY A 257 6.26 -4.02 10.23
C GLY A 257 6.30 -2.49 10.25
N VAL A 258 7.40 -1.89 10.70
CA VAL A 258 7.60 -0.43 10.72
C VAL A 258 7.58 0.15 9.30
N LEU A 259 8.29 -0.48 8.36
CA LEU A 259 8.28 -0.05 6.95
C LEU A 259 6.89 -0.16 6.34
N ALA A 260 6.13 -1.22 6.65
CA ALA A 260 4.75 -1.38 6.20
C ALA A 260 3.83 -0.30 6.80
N ALA A 261 4.02 0.07 8.07
CA ALA A 261 3.28 1.15 8.71
C ALA A 261 3.59 2.52 8.08
N LEU A 262 4.87 2.85 7.86
CA LEU A 262 5.28 4.08 7.17
C LEU A 262 4.76 4.11 5.73
N TRP A 263 4.81 2.97 5.03
CA TRP A 263 4.26 2.85 3.70
C TRP A 263 2.73 3.04 3.69
N ASN A 264 2.02 2.55 4.72
CA ASN A 264 0.58 2.78 4.86
C ASN A 264 0.27 4.29 4.94
N PHE A 265 1.00 5.07 5.75
CA PHE A 265 0.83 6.52 5.80
C PHE A 265 1.06 7.17 4.44
N TRP A 266 2.18 6.83 3.78
CA TRP A 266 2.47 7.32 2.43
C TRP A 266 1.35 6.97 1.45
N HIS A 267 0.87 5.72 1.47
CA HIS A 267 -0.17 5.23 0.59
C HIS A 267 -1.49 6.03 0.75
N VAL A 268 -1.92 6.30 1.98
CA VAL A 268 -3.14 7.10 2.23
C VAL A 268 -3.02 8.50 1.60
N TYR A 269 -1.88 9.18 1.79
CA TYR A 269 -1.68 10.50 1.19
C TYR A 269 -1.56 10.45 -0.33
N MET A 270 -0.97 9.38 -0.88
CA MET A 270 -0.89 9.18 -2.33
C MET A 270 -2.26 8.89 -2.95
N GLN A 271 -3.20 8.29 -2.22
CA GLN A 271 -4.60 8.18 -2.64
C GLN A 271 -5.26 9.56 -2.70
N LYS A 272 -5.13 10.38 -1.65
CA LYS A 272 -5.65 11.76 -1.63
C LYS A 272 -5.07 12.61 -2.76
N TYR A 273 -3.77 12.46 -3.02
CA TYR A 273 -3.12 13.02 -4.20
C TYR A 273 -3.78 12.56 -5.51
N GLY A 274 -4.02 11.25 -5.66
CA GLY A 274 -4.72 10.69 -6.83
C GLY A 274 -6.09 11.33 -7.07
N ILE A 275 -6.88 11.50 -6.01
CA ILE A 275 -8.19 12.16 -6.06
C ILE A 275 -8.06 13.64 -6.45
N MET A 276 -7.08 14.37 -5.89
CA MET A 276 -6.81 15.75 -6.31
C MET A 276 -6.44 15.84 -7.80
N ARG A 277 -5.63 14.90 -8.32
CA ARG A 277 -5.28 14.84 -9.74
C ARG A 277 -6.47 14.50 -10.62
N LEU A 278 -7.39 13.65 -10.16
CA LEU A 278 -8.67 13.39 -10.83
C LEU A 278 -9.47 14.69 -10.96
N TYR A 279 -9.66 15.44 -9.88
CA TYR A 279 -10.39 16.72 -9.95
C TYR A 279 -9.65 17.78 -10.78
N ASN A 280 -8.31 17.78 -10.79
CA ASN A 280 -7.54 18.62 -11.72
C ASN A 280 -7.91 18.30 -13.18
N ALA A 281 -7.95 17.02 -13.53
CA ALA A 281 -8.29 16.59 -14.88
C ALA A 281 -9.74 16.94 -15.26
N LYS A 282 -10.69 16.82 -14.33
CA LYS A 282 -12.10 17.19 -14.55
C LYS A 282 -12.29 18.70 -14.65
N ALA A 283 -11.52 19.50 -13.90
CA ALA A 283 -11.54 20.96 -14.00
C ALA A 283 -11.09 21.45 -15.40
N ARG A 284 -10.17 20.75 -16.06
CA ARG A 284 -9.76 21.06 -17.45
C ARG A 284 -10.89 20.91 -18.45
N GLY A 285 -11.78 19.92 -18.27
CA GLY A 285 -12.94 19.75 -19.13
C GLY A 285 -13.89 20.97 -19.11
N LEU A 286 -13.75 21.85 -18.11
CA LEU A 286 -14.54 23.05 -17.93
C LEU A 286 -13.83 24.33 -18.41
N ALA A 287 -12.51 24.30 -18.62
CA ALA A 287 -11.71 25.45 -19.04
C ALA A 287 -11.26 25.30 -20.50
N GLN A 288 -11.43 26.36 -21.31
CA GLN A 288 -10.94 26.39 -22.70
C GLN A 288 -9.40 26.32 -22.79
N ASP A 289 -8.71 26.67 -21.71
CA ASP A 289 -7.25 26.73 -21.65
C ASP A 289 -6.68 25.44 -21.03
N GLN A 290 -5.68 24.84 -21.68
CA GLN A 290 -5.16 23.51 -21.33
C GLN A 290 -4.25 23.48 -20.08
N GLN A 291 -4.11 24.59 -19.36
CA GLN A 291 -3.19 24.68 -18.22
C GLN A 291 -3.65 23.82 -17.04
N GLU A 292 -2.68 23.27 -16.29
CA GLU A 292 -2.92 22.44 -15.10
C GLU A 292 -2.19 23.01 -13.91
N VAL A 293 -2.76 22.79 -12.71
CA VAL A 293 -1.95 22.85 -11.50
C VAL A 293 -0.86 21.78 -11.59
N PRO A 294 0.44 22.14 -11.45
CA PRO A 294 1.53 21.18 -11.51
C PRO A 294 1.38 20.07 -10.46
N GLY A 295 1.54 18.83 -10.88
CA GLY A 295 1.32 17.67 -10.01
C GLY A 295 2.26 17.58 -8.80
N TRP A 296 3.40 18.26 -8.79
CA TRP A 296 4.25 18.32 -7.59
C TRP A 296 3.66 19.19 -6.49
N ILE A 297 2.85 20.20 -6.83
CA ILE A 297 2.22 21.11 -5.86
C ILE A 297 1.09 20.39 -5.12
N ASP A 298 0.22 19.67 -5.84
CA ASP A 298 -0.80 18.82 -5.21
C ASP A 298 -0.15 17.76 -4.31
N ARG A 299 0.99 17.17 -4.72
CA ARG A 299 1.73 16.20 -3.91
C ARG A 299 2.34 16.84 -2.67
N ALA A 300 2.92 18.03 -2.80
CA ALA A 300 3.47 18.76 -1.67
C ALA A 300 2.38 19.12 -0.65
N LEU A 301 1.20 19.57 -1.10
CA LEU A 301 0.07 19.91 -0.22
C LEU A 301 -0.35 18.74 0.67
N VAL A 302 -0.47 17.53 0.10
CA VAL A 302 -0.91 16.38 0.89
C VAL A 302 0.20 15.86 1.81
N LEU A 303 1.47 15.93 1.39
CA LEU A 303 2.60 15.40 2.17
C LEU A 303 3.20 16.39 3.18
N CYS A 304 2.91 17.69 3.09
CA CYS A 304 3.54 18.70 3.96
C CYS A 304 3.22 18.52 5.44
N TRP A 305 2.16 17.78 5.75
CA TRP A 305 1.74 17.49 7.12
C TRP A 305 2.58 16.41 7.80
N LEU A 306 3.20 15.49 7.04
CA LEU A 306 3.96 14.36 7.62
C LEU A 306 5.10 14.83 8.53
N PRO A 307 5.98 15.75 8.12
CA PRO A 307 7.04 16.26 9.01
C PRO A 307 6.49 16.90 10.27
N LEU A 308 5.35 17.60 10.18
CA LEU A 308 4.73 18.26 11.32
C LEU A 308 4.15 17.24 12.32
N TYR A 309 3.57 16.13 11.86
CA TYR A 309 3.15 15.05 12.75
C TYR A 309 4.33 14.45 13.51
N PHE A 310 5.45 14.19 12.84
CA PHE A 310 6.64 13.67 13.52
C PHE A 310 7.23 14.67 14.53
N ALA A 311 7.27 15.96 14.18
CA ALA A 311 7.79 17.01 15.06
C ALA A 311 6.90 17.26 16.28
N TYR A 312 5.59 17.01 16.19
CA TYR A 312 4.63 17.35 17.25
C TYR A 312 4.04 16.12 17.97
N LEU A 313 3.44 15.19 17.24
CA LEU A 313 2.72 14.05 17.82
C LEU A 313 3.68 13.02 18.42
N GLY A 314 4.86 12.84 17.83
CA GLY A 314 5.86 11.88 18.31
C GLY A 314 6.23 12.12 19.79
N PRO A 315 6.71 13.33 20.14
CA PRO A 315 7.02 13.67 21.53
C PRO A 315 5.79 13.69 22.44
N LEU A 316 4.68 14.29 21.99
CA LEU A 316 3.49 14.52 22.82
C LEU A 316 2.76 13.23 23.23
N TYR A 317 2.81 12.20 22.39
CA TYR A 317 2.09 10.94 22.59
C TYR A 317 3.01 9.73 22.74
N ARG A 318 4.20 9.94 23.31
CA ARG A 318 5.18 8.87 23.61
C ARG A 318 4.55 7.66 24.27
N GLU A 319 3.76 7.88 25.32
CA GLU A 319 3.15 6.80 26.11
C GLU A 319 2.18 5.96 25.25
N ILE A 320 1.38 6.61 24.41
CA ILE A 320 0.49 5.93 23.46
C ILE A 320 1.29 5.14 22.43
N ALA A 321 2.40 5.68 21.93
CA ALA A 321 3.26 4.98 20.98
C ALA A 321 3.97 3.77 21.63
N VAL A 322 4.30 3.82 22.91
CA VAL A 322 4.88 2.68 23.63
C VAL A 322 3.80 1.63 23.92
N ASP A 323 2.62 2.03 24.40
CA ASP A 323 1.53 1.12 24.81
C ASP A 323 0.86 0.37 23.64
N TYR A 324 0.88 0.93 22.43
CA TYR A 324 0.28 0.29 21.25
C TYR A 324 1.27 -0.57 20.46
N PHE A 325 2.57 -0.42 20.72
CA PHE A 325 3.63 -1.13 20.01
C PHE A 325 4.55 -1.84 21.01
N ASP A 326 3.97 -2.77 21.79
CA ASP A 326 4.67 -3.58 22.80
C ASP A 326 6.02 -4.15 22.28
N ASP A 327 6.09 -4.53 20.99
CA ASP A 327 7.29 -5.10 20.35
C ASP A 327 8.28 -4.04 19.78
N ALA A 328 7.87 -2.77 19.65
CA ALA A 328 8.73 -1.68 19.16
C ALA A 328 9.53 -0.98 20.27
N ALA A 329 9.29 -1.37 21.53
CA ALA A 329 9.88 -0.76 22.72
C ALA A 329 11.41 -0.73 22.72
N ALA A 330 12.10 -1.57 21.93
CA ALA A 330 13.56 -1.61 21.86
C ALA A 330 14.18 -0.45 21.06
N VAL A 331 13.49 0.07 20.03
CA VAL A 331 14.03 1.10 19.11
C VAL A 331 13.34 2.45 19.32
N LEU A 332 12.07 2.41 19.72
CA LEU A 332 11.22 3.58 19.81
C LEU A 332 11.67 4.63 20.83
N PRO A 333 12.22 4.29 22.02
CA PRO A 333 12.63 5.29 23.01
C PRO A 333 13.71 6.25 22.51
N GLY A 334 14.82 5.74 21.97
CA GLY A 334 15.92 6.60 21.50
C GLY A 334 15.52 7.47 20.30
N PHE A 335 14.62 6.99 19.45
CA PHE A 335 14.05 7.79 18.37
C PHE A 335 13.14 8.90 18.89
N ILE A 336 12.29 8.61 19.88
CA ILE A 336 11.42 9.62 20.51
C ILE A 336 12.26 10.67 21.24
N ASP A 337 13.29 10.27 21.98
CA ASP A 337 14.17 11.21 22.68
C ASP A 337 14.88 12.16 21.68
N LEU A 338 15.27 11.66 20.51
CA LEU A 338 15.80 12.49 19.42
C LEU A 338 14.76 13.47 18.89
N LEU A 339 13.51 13.02 18.68
CA LEU A 339 12.42 13.89 18.22
C LEU A 339 12.11 15.00 19.24
N GLU A 340 12.12 14.67 20.54
CA GLU A 340 11.89 15.61 21.63
C GLU A 340 12.99 16.68 21.68
N GLN A 341 14.27 16.27 21.59
CA GLN A 341 15.40 17.20 21.52
C GLN A 341 15.36 18.10 20.28
N ALA A 342 14.93 17.55 19.14
CA ALA A 342 14.82 18.28 17.89
C ALA A 342 13.55 19.16 17.81
N MET A 343 12.57 18.99 18.70
CA MET A 343 11.27 19.64 18.64
C MET A 343 11.35 21.18 18.60
N PRO A 344 12.16 21.88 19.41
CA PRO A 344 12.21 23.35 19.42
C PRO A 344 12.60 23.97 18.07
N VAL A 345 13.38 23.24 17.26
CA VAL A 345 13.82 23.68 15.93
C VAL A 345 12.91 23.13 14.83
N SER A 346 12.58 21.84 14.90
CA SER A 346 11.80 21.18 13.85
C SER A 346 10.34 21.65 13.81
N LEU A 347 9.74 22.00 14.95
CA LEU A 347 8.35 22.45 15.00
C LEU A 347 8.11 23.76 14.23
N PRO A 348 8.80 24.89 14.51
CA PRO A 348 8.58 26.12 13.74
C PRO A 348 8.92 25.96 12.25
N VAL A 349 9.95 25.17 11.92
CA VAL A 349 10.34 24.88 10.53
C VAL A 349 9.24 24.13 9.78
N THR A 350 8.68 23.08 10.40
CA THR A 350 7.61 22.28 9.78
C THR A 350 6.28 23.04 9.70
N ILE A 351 5.96 23.91 10.66
CA ILE A 351 4.83 24.84 10.57
C ILE A 351 5.01 25.80 9.39
N ALA A 352 6.18 26.45 9.29
CA ALA A 352 6.48 27.37 8.19
C ALA A 352 6.41 26.65 6.84
N PHE A 353 6.92 25.42 6.76
CA PHE A 353 6.83 24.58 5.57
C PHE A 353 5.38 24.32 5.15
N VAL A 354 4.50 23.93 6.08
CA VAL A 354 3.06 23.73 5.81
C VAL A 354 2.43 25.03 5.26
N VAL A 355 2.68 26.17 5.90
CA VAL A 355 2.14 27.47 5.46
C VAL A 355 2.61 27.82 4.05
N VAL A 356 3.91 27.72 3.78
CA VAL A 356 4.49 28.00 2.45
C VAL A 356 3.86 27.12 1.37
N ILE A 357 3.72 25.81 1.63
CA ILE A 357 3.12 24.90 0.66
C ILE A 357 1.64 25.24 0.39
N HIS A 358 0.86 25.61 1.40
CA HIS A 358 -0.52 26.05 1.21
C HIS A 358 -0.62 27.32 0.37
N VAL A 359 0.24 28.31 0.62
CA VAL A 359 0.32 29.54 -0.18
C VAL A 359 0.69 29.23 -1.63
N LEU A 360 1.68 28.36 -1.86
CA LEU A 360 2.09 27.94 -3.21
C LEU A 360 0.95 27.22 -3.93
N TRP A 361 0.21 26.36 -3.24
CA TRP A 361 -0.94 25.66 -3.80
C TRP A 361 -2.07 26.62 -4.14
N LEU A 362 -2.47 27.51 -3.23
CA LEU A 362 -3.50 28.53 -3.48
C LEU A 362 -3.12 29.43 -4.66
N ARG A 363 -1.84 29.84 -4.78
CA ARG A 363 -1.35 30.64 -5.90
C ARG A 363 -1.39 29.87 -7.22
N ALA A 364 -1.15 28.56 -7.21
CA ALA A 364 -1.24 27.73 -8.41
C ALA A 364 -2.71 27.51 -8.82
N GLU A 365 -3.57 27.17 -7.86
CA GLU A 365 -5.00 26.99 -8.07
C GLU A 365 -5.69 28.28 -8.53
N PHE A 366 -5.32 29.44 -7.97
CA PHE A 366 -5.82 30.73 -8.41
C PHE A 366 -5.38 31.04 -9.85
N ARG A 367 -4.12 30.75 -10.21
CA ARG A 367 -3.63 31.00 -11.58
C ARG A 367 -4.37 30.17 -12.63
N VAL A 368 -4.61 28.89 -12.35
CA VAL A 368 -5.21 27.95 -13.32
C VAL A 368 -6.73 27.98 -13.28
N ASN A 369 -7.32 27.83 -12.10
CA ASN A 369 -8.77 27.64 -11.93
C ASN A 369 -9.48 28.84 -11.31
N ARG A 370 -8.77 29.93 -10.98
CA ARG A 370 -9.32 31.12 -10.28
C ARG A 370 -10.08 30.76 -9.00
N LEU A 371 -9.68 29.67 -8.34
CA LEU A 371 -10.38 29.10 -7.17
C LEU A 371 -11.87 28.81 -7.44
N ARG A 372 -12.24 28.43 -8.68
CA ARG A 372 -13.64 28.11 -9.04
C ARG A 372 -13.94 26.62 -8.99
N SER A 373 -12.92 25.77 -8.91
CA SER A 373 -13.09 24.31 -8.87
C SER A 373 -13.47 23.84 -7.47
N ALA A 374 -14.76 23.89 -7.14
CA ALA A 374 -15.33 23.40 -5.88
C ALA A 374 -14.79 22.02 -5.42
N PRO A 375 -14.78 20.95 -6.24
CA PRO A 375 -14.26 19.64 -5.81
C PRO A 375 -12.79 19.68 -5.39
N ARG A 376 -11.96 20.50 -6.05
CA ARG A 376 -10.54 20.65 -5.68
C ARG A 376 -10.38 21.37 -4.36
N LEU A 377 -11.10 22.48 -4.18
CA LEU A 377 -11.07 23.26 -2.94
C LEU A 377 -11.58 22.44 -1.76
N LEU A 378 -12.65 21.68 -1.95
CA LEU A 378 -13.23 20.84 -0.91
C LEU A 378 -12.31 19.66 -0.57
N MET A 379 -11.69 19.03 -1.55
CA MET A 379 -10.71 17.96 -1.29
C MET A 379 -9.48 18.47 -0.54
N ALA A 380 -8.92 19.61 -0.97
CA ALA A 380 -7.80 20.26 -0.30
C ALA A 380 -8.17 20.68 1.12
N GLY A 381 -9.29 21.40 1.28
CA GLY A 381 -9.78 21.86 2.57
C GLY A 381 -10.16 20.71 3.52
N GLY A 382 -10.78 19.65 3.00
CA GLY A 382 -11.11 18.45 3.78
C GLY A 382 -9.89 17.68 4.25
N THR A 383 -8.86 17.57 3.40
CA THR A 383 -7.57 16.95 3.75
C THR A 383 -6.82 17.78 4.80
N THR A 384 -6.74 19.10 4.61
CA THR A 384 -6.15 20.02 5.58
C THR A 384 -6.94 20.05 6.89
N GLY A 385 -8.27 20.03 6.85
CA GLY A 385 -9.13 19.99 8.03
C GLY A 385 -8.90 18.74 8.87
N LEU A 386 -8.90 17.55 8.24
CA LEU A 386 -8.56 16.31 8.91
C LEU A 386 -7.13 16.34 9.49
N ALA A 387 -6.18 16.92 8.77
CA ALA A 387 -4.81 17.05 9.25
C ALA A 387 -4.72 17.93 10.49
N LEU A 388 -5.45 19.05 10.53
CA LEU A 388 -5.53 19.96 11.68
C LEU A 388 -6.17 19.28 12.89
N CYS A 389 -7.14 18.38 12.70
CA CYS A 389 -7.78 17.67 13.80
C CYS A 389 -6.79 16.91 14.69
N PHE A 390 -5.68 16.39 14.15
CA PHE A 390 -4.65 15.70 14.92
C PHE A 390 -3.98 16.58 15.99
N PHE A 391 -4.06 17.91 15.87
CA PHE A 391 -3.47 18.87 16.80
C PHE A 391 -4.47 19.42 17.83
N VAL A 392 -5.76 19.15 17.64
CA VAL A 392 -6.85 19.75 18.44
C VAL A 392 -7.59 18.70 19.26
N PHE A 393 -7.69 17.47 18.74
CA PHE A 393 -8.48 16.40 19.34
C PHE A 393 -7.63 15.20 19.68
N ASP A 394 -8.23 14.26 20.43
CA ASP A 394 -7.62 12.98 20.77
C ASP A 394 -7.10 12.26 19.50
N PRO A 395 -5.80 11.93 19.43
CA PRO A 395 -5.18 11.42 18.21
C PRO A 395 -5.68 10.02 17.84
N VAL A 396 -6.14 9.22 18.80
CA VAL A 396 -6.71 7.90 18.53
C VAL A 396 -8.05 8.06 17.82
N LYS A 397 -8.92 8.96 18.30
CA LYS A 397 -10.20 9.27 17.64
C LYS A 397 -10.00 9.87 16.25
N VAL A 398 -9.03 10.77 16.09
CA VAL A 398 -8.70 11.34 14.78
C VAL A 398 -8.11 10.29 13.84
N TYR A 399 -7.26 9.39 14.35
CA TYR A 399 -6.72 8.27 13.57
C TYR A 399 -7.82 7.33 13.08
N LEU A 400 -8.82 7.01 13.90
CA LEU A 400 -9.99 6.23 13.48
C LEU A 400 -10.74 6.94 12.34
N ALA A 401 -11.00 8.25 12.47
CA ALA A 401 -11.64 9.02 11.42
C ALA A 401 -10.81 9.08 10.13
N PHE A 402 -9.48 9.17 10.25
CA PHE A 402 -8.53 9.12 9.13
C PHE A 402 -8.54 7.77 8.41
N ALA A 403 -8.48 6.67 9.15
CA ALA A 403 -8.53 5.31 8.60
C ALA A 403 -9.88 5.04 7.91
N PHE A 404 -10.99 5.46 8.52
CA PHE A 404 -12.32 5.36 7.92
C PHE A 404 -12.41 6.15 6.61
N SER A 405 -11.94 7.41 6.63
CA SER A 405 -11.93 8.29 5.46
C SER A 405 -11.19 7.63 4.29
N HIS A 406 -9.97 7.14 4.53
CA HIS A 406 -9.18 6.42 3.53
C HIS A 406 -9.90 5.20 2.95
N ALA A 407 -10.49 4.36 3.81
CA ALA A 407 -11.19 3.16 3.37
C ALA A 407 -12.45 3.48 2.56
N LEU A 408 -13.24 4.48 2.99
CA LEU A 408 -14.45 4.89 2.28
C LEU A 408 -14.15 5.51 0.92
N GLU A 409 -13.14 6.38 0.84
CA GLU A 409 -12.62 6.97 -0.40
C GLU A 409 -12.33 5.87 -1.42
N TYR A 410 -11.56 4.85 -1.02
CA TYR A 410 -11.20 3.75 -1.91
C TYR A 410 -12.42 2.93 -2.36
N CYS A 411 -13.29 2.56 -1.41
CA CYS A 411 -14.50 1.79 -1.72
C CYS A 411 -15.39 2.51 -2.72
N VAL A 412 -15.60 3.81 -2.57
CA VAL A 412 -16.40 4.62 -3.52
C VAL A 412 -15.70 4.75 -4.87
N PHE A 413 -14.37 4.91 -4.88
CA PHE A 413 -13.59 4.98 -6.11
C PHE A 413 -13.71 3.70 -6.93
N VAL A 414 -13.47 2.54 -6.29
CA VAL A 414 -13.55 1.24 -6.95
C VAL A 414 -14.98 0.90 -7.34
N TRP A 415 -15.97 1.23 -6.52
CA TRP A 415 -17.39 1.07 -6.87
C TRP A 415 -17.76 1.86 -8.12
N ALA A 416 -17.38 3.14 -8.20
CA ALA A 416 -17.65 3.98 -9.36
C ALA A 416 -17.00 3.42 -10.63
N TYR A 417 -15.74 2.99 -10.53
CA TYR A 417 -15.02 2.34 -11.62
C TYR A 417 -15.70 1.05 -12.10
N GLN A 418 -16.01 0.14 -11.17
CA GLN A 418 -16.64 -1.14 -11.47
C GLN A 418 -18.01 -0.96 -12.11
N ARG A 419 -18.80 -0.02 -11.57
CA ARG A 419 -20.13 0.28 -12.06
C ARG A 419 -20.11 0.72 -13.53
N LYS A 420 -19.14 1.54 -13.93
CA LYS A 420 -18.97 1.98 -15.31
C LYS A 420 -18.38 0.89 -16.21
N ARG A 421 -17.31 0.22 -15.77
CA ARG A 421 -16.63 -0.83 -16.54
C ARG A 421 -17.53 -2.03 -16.87
N TYR A 422 -18.37 -2.45 -15.93
CA TYR A 422 -19.21 -3.65 -16.06
C TYR A 422 -20.68 -3.33 -16.37
N GLN A 423 -21.00 -2.09 -16.72
CA GLN A 423 -22.36 -1.71 -17.15
C GLN A 423 -22.75 -2.45 -18.43
N SER A 424 -21.82 -2.57 -19.38
CA SER A 424 -21.99 -3.33 -20.61
C SER A 424 -21.33 -4.71 -20.50
N ALA A 425 -21.88 -5.67 -21.25
CA ALA A 425 -21.27 -7.00 -21.34
C ALA A 425 -19.90 -6.89 -22.03
N LEU A 426 -18.85 -7.27 -21.32
CA LEU A 426 -17.50 -7.36 -21.88
C LEU A 426 -17.36 -8.65 -22.70
N ALA A 427 -16.64 -8.59 -23.81
CA ALA A 427 -16.51 -9.69 -24.77
C ALA A 427 -15.99 -11.00 -24.14
N HIS A 428 -15.13 -10.91 -23.12
CA HIS A 428 -14.57 -12.07 -22.41
C HIS A 428 -15.42 -12.58 -21.23
N GLY A 429 -16.59 -11.98 -20.98
CA GLY A 429 -17.57 -12.46 -20.00
C GLY A 429 -17.03 -12.70 -18.57
N PRO A 430 -16.42 -11.70 -17.90
CA PRO A 430 -15.79 -11.93 -16.60
C PRO A 430 -16.79 -12.29 -15.49
N VAL A 431 -16.39 -13.17 -14.57
CA VAL A 431 -17.20 -13.60 -13.41
C VAL A 431 -17.60 -12.40 -12.56
N LEU A 432 -16.70 -11.43 -12.38
CA LEU A 432 -17.00 -10.19 -11.64
C LEU A 432 -18.18 -9.44 -12.24
N GLY A 433 -18.21 -9.30 -13.57
CA GLY A 433 -19.30 -8.61 -14.26
C GLY A 433 -20.65 -9.29 -14.02
N HIS A 434 -20.68 -10.62 -13.91
CA HIS A 434 -21.90 -11.37 -13.59
C HIS A 434 -22.37 -11.11 -12.15
N MET A 435 -21.45 -11.12 -11.18
CA MET A 435 -21.76 -10.82 -9.78
C MET A 435 -22.26 -9.39 -9.59
N LEU A 436 -21.65 -8.43 -10.29
CA LEU A 436 -22.02 -7.01 -10.23
C LEU A 436 -23.36 -6.67 -10.89
N ARG A 437 -24.02 -7.61 -11.59
CA ARG A 437 -25.44 -7.47 -11.97
C ARG A 437 -26.37 -7.45 -10.74
N ARG A 438 -25.88 -7.97 -9.60
CA ARG A 438 -26.56 -7.94 -8.30
C ARG A 438 -25.66 -7.24 -7.27
N PRO A 439 -25.39 -5.93 -7.45
CA PRO A 439 -24.34 -5.23 -6.72
C PRO A 439 -24.58 -5.24 -5.21
N LEU A 440 -25.83 -5.15 -4.76
CA LEU A 440 -26.18 -5.22 -3.33
C LEU A 440 -25.67 -6.52 -2.68
N TRP A 441 -25.99 -7.67 -3.28
CA TRP A 441 -25.57 -8.98 -2.76
C TRP A 441 -24.07 -9.17 -2.82
N PHE A 442 -23.43 -8.70 -3.88
CA PHE A 442 -21.97 -8.74 -4.00
C PHE A 442 -21.29 -7.95 -2.88
N TYR A 443 -21.68 -6.69 -2.67
CA TYR A 443 -21.07 -5.86 -1.63
C TYR A 443 -21.42 -6.31 -0.20
N LEU A 444 -22.65 -6.78 0.04
CA LEU A 444 -23.02 -7.41 1.32
C LEU A 444 -22.19 -8.67 1.59
N GLY A 445 -21.98 -9.51 0.57
CA GLY A 445 -21.13 -10.69 0.67
C GLY A 445 -19.68 -10.32 1.03
N MET A 446 -19.13 -9.28 0.41
CA MET A 446 -17.80 -8.76 0.74
C MET A 446 -17.71 -8.24 2.17
N ILE A 447 -18.70 -7.46 2.63
CA ILE A 447 -18.77 -6.95 4.01
C ILE A 447 -18.81 -8.11 5.00
N LEU A 448 -19.62 -9.14 4.75
CA LEU A 448 -19.72 -10.30 5.62
C LEU A 448 -18.41 -11.10 5.63
N ALA A 449 -17.85 -11.39 4.45
CA ALA A 449 -16.67 -12.25 4.31
C ALA A 449 -15.38 -11.60 4.83
N PHE A 450 -15.17 -10.31 4.59
CA PHE A 450 -13.92 -9.63 4.95
C PHE A 450 -14.06 -8.67 6.11
N GLY A 451 -15.21 -8.00 6.26
CA GLY A 451 -15.45 -7.13 7.40
C GLY A 451 -15.78 -7.94 8.65
N VAL A 452 -16.90 -8.66 8.64
CA VAL A 452 -17.42 -9.35 9.84
C VAL A 452 -16.55 -10.54 10.23
N ALA A 453 -16.18 -11.42 9.29
CA ALA A 453 -15.42 -12.62 9.63
C ALA A 453 -14.03 -12.29 10.21
N LEU A 454 -13.30 -11.33 9.63
CA LEU A 454 -11.99 -10.92 10.15
C LEU A 454 -12.11 -10.22 11.50
N LEU A 455 -13.13 -9.36 11.68
CA LEU A 455 -13.40 -8.75 12.98
C LEU A 455 -13.65 -9.80 14.07
N LEU A 456 -14.47 -10.80 13.77
CA LEU A 456 -14.74 -11.90 14.70
C LEU A 456 -13.45 -12.65 15.01
N LEU A 457 -12.71 -13.11 14.00
CA LEU A 457 -11.47 -13.88 14.23
C LEU A 457 -10.40 -13.10 15.00
N LYS A 458 -10.35 -11.76 14.85
CA LYS A 458 -9.34 -10.91 15.49
C LYS A 458 -9.70 -10.49 16.91
N TYR A 459 -10.98 -10.29 17.19
CA TYR A 459 -11.45 -9.63 18.42
C TYR A 459 -12.38 -10.48 19.29
N TRP A 460 -12.69 -11.71 18.85
CA TRP A 460 -13.31 -12.72 19.71
C TRP A 460 -12.46 -13.05 20.93
N GLY A 461 -13.09 -13.30 22.08
CA GLY A 461 -12.37 -13.56 23.34
C GLY A 461 -11.57 -12.37 23.89
N ARG A 462 -11.58 -11.21 23.20
CA ARG A 462 -10.90 -9.99 23.66
C ARG A 462 -11.88 -8.85 23.89
N TRP A 463 -12.71 -8.53 22.90
CA TRP A 463 -13.64 -7.40 22.94
C TRP A 463 -15.07 -7.74 22.56
N ILE A 464 -15.31 -8.79 21.78
CA ILE A 464 -16.66 -9.16 21.32
C ILE A 464 -17.35 -10.08 22.33
N MET A 465 -16.64 -11.09 22.81
CA MET A 465 -17.09 -12.01 23.86
C MET A 465 -15.94 -12.20 24.86
N PRO A 466 -15.71 -11.28 25.81
CA PRO A 466 -14.52 -11.26 26.66
C PRO A 466 -14.31 -12.54 27.48
N ASP A 467 -15.39 -13.21 27.86
CA ASP A 467 -15.37 -14.43 28.67
C ASP A 467 -15.19 -15.72 27.83
N ALA A 468 -15.19 -15.61 26.51
CA ALA A 468 -15.02 -16.75 25.62
C ALA A 468 -13.53 -17.05 25.38
N ASP A 469 -13.21 -18.33 25.19
CA ASP A 469 -11.88 -18.74 24.78
C ASP A 469 -11.48 -18.07 23.46
N ARG A 470 -10.23 -17.64 23.40
CA ARG A 470 -9.67 -17.06 22.18
C ARG A 470 -9.33 -18.19 21.21
N PRO A 471 -9.74 -18.10 19.94
CA PRO A 471 -9.43 -19.16 18.99
C PRO A 471 -7.93 -19.24 18.75
N GLU A 472 -7.44 -20.47 18.57
CA GLU A 472 -6.03 -20.77 18.33
C GLU A 472 -5.86 -21.60 17.06
N LEU A 473 -4.74 -21.38 16.38
CA LEU A 473 -4.32 -22.10 15.18
C LEU A 473 -2.84 -22.44 15.33
N PHE A 474 -2.52 -23.74 15.27
CA PHE A 474 -1.15 -24.27 15.45
C PHE A 474 -0.44 -23.77 16.72
N GLY A 475 -1.18 -23.66 17.84
CA GLY A 475 -0.63 -23.23 19.13
C GLY A 475 -0.45 -21.72 19.30
N TYR A 476 -0.88 -20.91 18.32
CA TYR A 476 -0.88 -19.45 18.42
C TYR A 476 -2.31 -18.90 18.32
N ARG A 477 -2.59 -17.83 19.05
CA ARG A 477 -3.88 -17.12 18.98
C ARG A 477 -4.14 -16.61 17.56
N THR A 478 -5.37 -16.71 17.07
CA THR A 478 -5.75 -16.17 15.73
C THR A 478 -5.42 -14.69 15.58
N ALA A 479 -5.57 -13.90 16.65
CA ALA A 479 -5.21 -12.48 16.64
C ALA A 479 -3.72 -12.24 16.30
N TYR A 480 -2.84 -13.15 16.70
CA TYR A 480 -1.41 -13.10 16.40
C TYR A 480 -1.15 -13.37 14.90
N TRP A 481 -1.76 -14.43 14.35
CA TRP A 481 -1.78 -14.70 12.91
C TRP A 481 -2.33 -13.51 12.11
N LEU A 482 -3.39 -12.88 12.60
CA LEU A 482 -4.03 -11.74 11.95
C LEU A 482 -3.21 -10.44 12.06
N GLY A 483 -2.31 -10.34 13.04
CA GLY A 483 -1.31 -9.27 13.11
C GLY A 483 -0.38 -9.32 11.90
N PHE A 484 0.24 -10.47 11.65
CA PHE A 484 1.05 -10.69 10.45
C PHE A 484 0.24 -10.56 9.18
N TRP A 485 -0.97 -11.15 9.13
CA TRP A 485 -1.85 -11.03 7.98
C TRP A 485 -2.08 -9.56 7.62
N GLY A 486 -2.36 -8.72 8.63
CA GLY A 486 -2.54 -7.29 8.47
C GLY A 486 -1.35 -6.60 7.80
N VAL A 487 -0.11 -7.01 8.10
CA VAL A 487 1.11 -6.48 7.47
C VAL A 487 1.24 -6.94 6.02
N TYR A 488 1.21 -8.25 5.77
CA TYR A 488 1.44 -8.80 4.44
C TYR A 488 0.31 -8.45 3.47
N GLN A 489 -0.93 -8.51 3.95
CA GLN A 489 -2.10 -8.15 3.16
C GLN A 489 -2.08 -6.65 2.81
N SER A 490 -1.65 -5.77 3.72
CA SER A 490 -1.37 -4.37 3.42
C SER A 490 -0.34 -4.22 2.30
N LEU A 491 0.79 -4.94 2.35
CA LEU A 491 1.80 -4.91 1.29
C LEU A 491 1.26 -5.37 -0.07
N VAL A 492 0.46 -6.45 -0.11
CA VAL A 492 -0.25 -6.90 -1.33
C VAL A 492 -1.16 -5.80 -1.87
N HIS A 493 -1.99 -5.25 -1.00
CA HIS A 493 -2.97 -4.22 -1.35
C HIS A 493 -2.28 -2.96 -1.92
N PHE A 494 -1.27 -2.43 -1.22
CA PHE A 494 -0.52 -1.27 -1.69
C PHE A 494 0.16 -1.51 -3.03
N TYR A 495 0.68 -2.72 -3.21
CA TYR A 495 1.33 -3.12 -4.45
C TYR A 495 0.33 -3.12 -5.60
N PHE A 496 -0.82 -3.75 -5.43
CA PHE A 496 -1.89 -3.79 -6.44
C PHE A 496 -2.37 -2.39 -6.81
N ASP A 497 -2.67 -1.56 -5.82
CA ASP A 497 -3.11 -0.19 -6.03
C ASP A 497 -2.07 0.66 -6.74
N GLY A 498 -0.80 0.42 -6.41
CA GLY A 498 0.34 1.09 -6.99
C GLY A 498 0.44 0.97 -8.51
N PHE A 499 -0.28 0.04 -9.16
CA PHE A 499 -0.32 -0.05 -10.63
C PHE A 499 -1.70 -0.23 -11.26
N LEU A 500 -2.71 -0.73 -10.56
CA LEU A 500 -4.07 -0.88 -11.09
C LEU A 500 -4.74 0.48 -11.34
N TRP A 501 -4.63 1.40 -10.37
CA TRP A 501 -5.41 2.64 -10.37
C TRP A 501 -4.65 3.85 -10.92
N LYS A 502 -3.62 3.61 -11.74
CA LYS A 502 -2.83 4.70 -12.30
C LYS A 502 -3.65 5.49 -13.32
N MET A 503 -4.02 6.72 -12.99
CA MET A 503 -4.75 7.65 -13.87
C MET A 503 -4.07 7.94 -15.23
N ARG A 504 -2.79 7.60 -15.40
CA ARG A 504 -2.12 7.68 -16.72
C ARG A 504 -2.56 6.58 -17.69
N LEU A 505 -3.14 5.49 -17.18
CA LEU A 505 -3.64 4.36 -17.96
C LEU A 505 -4.94 4.78 -18.70
N PRO A 506 -4.98 4.70 -20.04
CA PRO A 506 -6.21 4.98 -20.80
C PRO A 506 -7.41 4.16 -20.32
N SER A 507 -7.21 2.90 -19.97
CA SER A 507 -8.26 2.01 -19.47
C SER A 507 -8.89 2.49 -18.15
N VAL A 508 -8.09 3.12 -17.28
CA VAL A 508 -8.54 3.70 -16.03
C VAL A 508 -9.34 4.98 -16.30
N ARG A 509 -8.80 5.89 -17.13
CA ARG A 509 -9.48 7.15 -17.48
C ARG A 509 -10.81 6.96 -18.19
N ALA A 510 -10.92 5.93 -19.04
CA ALA A 510 -12.16 5.65 -19.76
C ALA A 510 -13.32 5.27 -18.82
N ASN A 511 -13.00 4.73 -17.64
CA ASN A 511 -13.97 4.18 -16.69
C ASN A 511 -14.12 5.04 -15.41
N ILE A 512 -13.67 6.30 -15.44
CA ILE A 512 -13.78 7.29 -14.35
C ILE A 512 -14.45 8.57 -14.88
#